data_AF-A0A081BWW2-F1
#
_entry.id   AF-A0A081BWW2-F1
#
_cell.length_a   1.000
_cell.length_b   1.000
_cell.length_c   1.000
_cell.angle_alpha   90.00
_cell.angle_beta   90.00
_cell.angle_gamma   90.00
#
_symmetry.space_group_name_H-M   'P 1'
#
loop_
_entity.id
_entity.type
_entity.pdbx_description
1 polymer ?
#
loop_
_entity_poly.entity_id
_entity_poly.type
_entity_poly.pdbx_seq_one_letter_code
_entity_poly.pdbx_strand_id
1 'polypeptide(L)'
;MDTILDALQEGRLFELLDNDKTDALQFLAHIIEAFPEVPAGTDVVGHVMKREEAMNTALGKGWACPHARVPFDEDLKCVIGWSPEGIDYGAPDGKPVVLVVMYLVPENQRNHYLREISFLARALENYPGLDKLRKVEDLDDIRNYLLDLIDVSKEPSGPDTRARMIRLQARTAPETLVFQDLSNLIVEPVTLVAGQNTEPVVLTQNHALFEWLDSVKDLIGRIETEGVYQNGGWRVVRRGAVNYQGSRIVYDCVAFKLIQNRPEKYK
;
A
#
# COMPACT_ATOMS: atom_id res chain seq x y z
N MET A 1 -7.24 -19.07 -8.35
CA MET A 1 -6.57 -17.77 -8.29
C MET A 1 -7.10 -17.09 -7.05
N ASP A 2 -6.25 -16.41 -6.31
CA ASP A 2 -6.52 -16.00 -4.92
C ASP A 2 -6.48 -14.48 -4.93
N THR A 3 -7.56 -13.87 -5.41
CA THR A 3 -7.55 -12.48 -5.91
C THR A 3 -7.10 -11.46 -4.85
N ILE A 4 -7.43 -11.69 -3.57
CA ILE A 4 -6.93 -10.86 -2.47
C ILE A 4 -5.41 -11.01 -2.29
N LEU A 5 -4.88 -12.23 -2.35
CA LEU A 5 -3.45 -12.48 -2.22
C LEU A 5 -2.68 -11.79 -3.36
N ASP A 6 -3.19 -11.93 -4.59
CA ASP A 6 -2.61 -11.29 -5.77
C ASP A 6 -2.62 -9.76 -5.61
N ALA A 7 -3.72 -9.19 -5.10
CA ALA A 7 -3.80 -7.75 -4.82
C ALA A 7 -2.76 -7.29 -3.79
N LEU A 8 -2.54 -8.04 -2.71
CA LEU A 8 -1.53 -7.71 -1.71
C LEU A 8 -0.10 -7.82 -2.25
N GLN A 9 0.19 -8.85 -3.05
CA GLN A 9 1.50 -9.09 -3.65
C GLN A 9 1.84 -8.06 -4.74
N GLU A 10 0.83 -7.60 -5.48
CA GLU A 10 0.98 -6.60 -6.55
C GLU A 10 0.91 -5.15 -6.03
N GLY A 11 0.89 -4.95 -4.71
CA GLY A 11 0.94 -3.62 -4.09
C GLY A 11 -0.37 -2.83 -4.21
N ARG A 12 -1.51 -3.49 -4.41
CA ARG A 12 -2.84 -2.87 -4.49
C ARG A 12 -3.48 -2.65 -3.10
N LEU A 13 -2.65 -2.22 -2.15
CA LEU A 13 -3.05 -1.81 -0.81
C LEU A 13 -2.71 -0.33 -0.63
N PHE A 14 -3.72 0.48 -0.29
CA PHE A 14 -3.60 1.92 -0.20
C PHE A 14 -4.09 2.44 1.15
N GLU A 15 -3.45 3.49 1.64
CA GLU A 15 -3.92 4.23 2.81
C GLU A 15 -5.03 5.20 2.39
N LEU A 16 -6.09 5.25 3.19
CA LEU A 16 -7.26 6.11 3.03
C LEU A 16 -7.19 7.16 4.13
N LEU A 17 -6.67 8.34 3.78
CA LEU A 17 -6.38 9.43 4.71
C LEU A 17 -7.63 10.19 5.17
N ASP A 18 -8.66 10.23 4.32
CA ASP A 18 -9.89 10.94 4.61
C ASP A 18 -10.93 9.98 5.21
N ASN A 19 -11.63 10.43 6.27
CA ASN A 19 -12.73 9.68 6.89
C ASN A 19 -14.05 9.83 6.11
N ASP A 20 -13.99 10.11 4.80
CA ASP A 20 -15.15 10.23 3.93
C ASP A 20 -15.35 8.97 3.09
N LYS A 21 -16.58 8.44 3.16
CA LYS A 21 -16.97 7.22 2.46
C LYS A 21 -16.96 7.40 0.94
N THR A 22 -17.44 8.53 0.45
CA THR A 22 -17.55 8.79 -0.99
C THR A 22 -16.17 8.91 -1.60
N ASP A 23 -15.29 9.68 -0.98
CA ASP A 23 -13.92 9.89 -1.45
C ASP A 23 -13.13 8.57 -1.46
N ALA A 24 -13.25 7.75 -0.40
CA ALA A 24 -12.63 6.43 -0.35
C ALA A 24 -13.13 5.49 -1.47
N LEU A 25 -14.43 5.48 -1.75
CA LEU A 25 -15.01 4.67 -2.81
C LEU A 25 -14.57 5.14 -4.20
N GLN A 26 -14.56 6.44 -4.45
CA GLN A 26 -14.13 7.01 -5.73
C GLN A 26 -12.65 6.77 -5.97
N PHE A 27 -11.80 6.98 -4.96
CA PHE A 27 -10.36 6.74 -5.03
C PHE A 27 -10.06 5.30 -5.43
N LEU A 28 -10.60 4.31 -4.71
CA LEU A 28 -10.36 2.90 -4.99
C LEU A 28 -10.91 2.46 -6.34
N ALA A 29 -12.08 2.98 -6.75
CA ALA A 29 -12.66 2.68 -8.05
C ALA A 29 -11.80 3.23 -9.20
N HIS A 30 -11.26 4.44 -9.07
CA HIS A 30 -10.33 5.00 -10.06
C HIS A 30 -9.02 4.21 -10.17
N ILE A 31 -8.52 3.63 -9.06
CA ILE A 31 -7.38 2.73 -9.11
C ILE A 31 -7.69 1.49 -9.96
N ILE A 32 -8.88 0.90 -9.79
CA ILE A 32 -9.31 -0.24 -10.62
C ILE A 32 -9.44 0.15 -12.09
N GLU A 33 -9.99 1.33 -12.40
CA GLU A 33 -10.11 1.82 -13.79
C GLU A 33 -8.76 1.99 -14.49
N ALA A 34 -7.70 2.23 -13.71
CA ALA A 34 -6.34 2.36 -14.22
C ALA A 34 -5.66 1.00 -14.49
N PHE A 35 -6.29 -0.13 -14.17
CA PHE A 35 -5.71 -1.45 -14.45
C PHE A 35 -5.65 -1.72 -15.96
N PRO A 36 -4.52 -2.21 -16.50
CA PRO A 36 -4.37 -2.44 -17.93
C PRO A 36 -5.39 -3.42 -18.53
N GLU A 37 -5.91 -4.35 -17.72
CA GLU A 37 -6.88 -5.34 -18.17
C GLU A 37 -8.33 -4.83 -18.11
N VAL A 38 -8.57 -3.64 -17.54
CA VAL A 38 -9.90 -3.03 -17.50
C VAL A 38 -10.10 -2.24 -18.79
N PRO A 39 -11.18 -2.48 -19.57
CA PRO A 39 -11.43 -1.75 -20.81
C PRO A 39 -11.52 -0.24 -20.58
N ALA A 40 -10.85 0.53 -21.43
CA ALA A 40 -10.87 1.98 -21.36
C ALA A 40 -12.31 2.52 -21.45
N GLY A 41 -12.68 3.40 -20.51
CA GLY A 41 -14.03 3.96 -20.42
C GLY A 41 -15.02 3.12 -19.62
N THR A 42 -14.58 2.06 -18.95
CA THR A 42 -15.41 1.36 -17.95
C THR A 42 -15.68 2.29 -16.77
N ASP A 43 -16.96 2.60 -16.49
CA ASP A 43 -17.39 3.46 -15.38
C ASP A 43 -17.49 2.67 -14.06
N VAL A 44 -16.35 2.30 -13.48
CA VAL A 44 -16.31 1.54 -12.23
C VAL A 44 -16.86 2.39 -11.09
N VAL A 45 -16.52 3.67 -11.06
CA VAL A 45 -17.04 4.62 -10.05
C VAL A 45 -18.56 4.62 -10.05
N GLY A 46 -19.21 4.86 -11.19
CA GLY A 46 -20.66 4.90 -11.28
C GLY A 46 -21.31 3.58 -10.87
N HIS A 47 -20.71 2.44 -11.25
CA HIS A 47 -21.20 1.12 -10.84
C HIS A 47 -21.08 0.87 -9.32
N VAL A 48 -19.95 1.24 -8.71
CA VAL A 48 -19.74 1.12 -7.26
C VAL A 48 -20.70 2.02 -6.50
N MET A 49 -20.82 3.30 -6.89
CA MET A 49 -21.67 4.27 -6.21
C MET A 49 -23.14 3.88 -6.30
N LYS A 50 -23.61 3.43 -7.48
CA LYS A 50 -24.97 2.91 -7.65
C LYS A 50 -25.23 1.67 -6.79
N ARG A 51 -24.24 0.79 -6.65
CA ARG A 51 -24.35 -0.39 -5.78
C ARG A 51 -24.44 0.03 -4.31
N GLU A 52 -23.64 0.99 -3.87
CA GLU A 52 -23.61 1.49 -2.50
C GLU A 52 -24.92 2.20 -2.12
N GLU A 53 -25.46 3.03 -3.03
CA GLU A 53 -26.73 3.73 -2.84
C GLU A 53 -27.90 2.76 -2.67
N ALA A 54 -27.89 1.65 -3.43
CA ALA A 54 -28.94 0.63 -3.32
C ALA A 54 -28.93 -0.08 -1.96
N MET A 55 -27.75 -0.36 -1.40
CA MET A 55 -27.59 -0.96 -0.08
C MET A 55 -26.15 -0.81 0.39
N ASN A 56 -26.00 -0.35 1.63
CA ASN A 56 -24.70 -0.21 2.28
C ASN A 56 -23.86 -1.49 2.17
N THR A 57 -22.59 -1.38 1.78
CA THR A 57 -21.70 -2.53 1.61
C THR A 57 -20.78 -2.81 2.80
N ALA A 58 -20.93 -2.08 3.91
CA ALA A 58 -20.35 -2.47 5.18
C ALA A 58 -20.98 -3.76 5.71
N LEU A 59 -20.12 -4.67 6.16
CA LEU A 59 -20.53 -5.97 6.70
C LEU A 59 -20.48 -6.00 8.24
N GLY A 60 -20.10 -4.87 8.84
CA GLY A 60 -19.84 -4.75 10.27
C GLY A 60 -18.43 -5.22 10.63
N LYS A 61 -18.11 -5.17 11.93
CA LYS A 61 -16.81 -5.55 12.50
C LYS A 61 -15.62 -4.75 11.94
N GLY A 62 -15.87 -3.59 11.34
CA GLY A 62 -14.83 -2.67 10.86
C GLY A 62 -14.37 -2.89 9.41
N TRP A 63 -15.13 -3.60 8.58
CA TRP A 63 -14.80 -3.71 7.15
C TRP A 63 -16.01 -3.57 6.21
N ALA A 64 -15.74 -3.21 4.97
CA ALA A 64 -16.71 -3.09 3.89
C ALA A 64 -16.23 -3.79 2.62
N CYS A 65 -17.19 -4.23 1.80
CA CYS A 65 -16.92 -4.94 0.55
C CYS A 65 -17.69 -4.33 -0.64
N PRO A 66 -17.35 -3.09 -1.05
CA PRO A 66 -17.93 -2.48 -2.23
C PRO A 66 -17.54 -3.25 -3.50
N HIS A 67 -18.43 -3.26 -4.49
CA HIS A 67 -18.19 -3.99 -5.73
C HIS A 67 -18.96 -3.42 -6.91
N ALA A 68 -18.34 -3.48 -8.08
CA ALA A 68 -18.97 -3.20 -9.37
C ALA A 68 -19.10 -4.49 -10.18
N ARG A 69 -20.23 -4.66 -10.89
CA ARG A 69 -20.41 -5.74 -11.88
C ARG A 69 -20.34 -5.15 -13.28
N VAL A 70 -19.59 -5.81 -14.15
CA VAL A 70 -19.29 -5.30 -15.50
C VAL A 70 -19.44 -6.39 -16.56
N PRO A 71 -19.94 -6.06 -17.77
CA PRO A 71 -20.36 -7.02 -18.79
C PRO A 71 -19.22 -7.52 -19.69
N PHE A 72 -17.99 -7.59 -19.19
CA PHE A 72 -16.84 -8.11 -19.94
C PHE A 72 -16.25 -9.35 -19.27
N ASP A 73 -15.58 -10.19 -20.05
CA ASP A 73 -15.01 -11.47 -19.63
C ASP A 73 -13.52 -11.32 -19.33
N GLU A 74 -13.19 -11.11 -18.06
CA GLU A 74 -11.81 -11.03 -17.56
C GLU A 74 -11.72 -11.68 -16.18
N ASP A 75 -10.55 -11.62 -15.57
CA ASP A 75 -10.35 -12.04 -14.18
C ASP A 75 -10.91 -11.03 -13.18
N LEU A 76 -11.33 -11.56 -12.02
CA LEU A 76 -11.77 -10.76 -10.88
C LEU A 76 -10.63 -9.81 -10.46
N LYS A 77 -10.95 -8.52 -10.27
CA LYS A 77 -9.96 -7.53 -9.80
C LYS A 77 -10.29 -7.10 -8.37
N CYS A 78 -9.26 -6.82 -7.59
CA CYS A 78 -9.38 -6.39 -6.20
C CYS A 78 -8.41 -5.25 -5.90
N VAL A 79 -8.87 -4.30 -5.10
CA VAL A 79 -8.03 -3.28 -4.46
C VAL A 79 -8.44 -3.17 -2.99
N ILE A 80 -7.46 -2.91 -2.13
CA ILE A 80 -7.66 -2.83 -0.68
C ILE A 80 -7.31 -1.42 -0.23
N GLY A 81 -8.22 -0.82 0.53
CA GLY A 81 -8.00 0.43 1.23
C GLY A 81 -7.97 0.19 2.74
N TRP A 82 -7.03 0.82 3.42
CA TRP A 82 -6.93 0.83 4.88
C TRP A 82 -7.04 2.26 5.39
N SER A 83 -7.94 2.49 6.34
CA SER A 83 -8.07 3.78 7.03
C SER A 83 -7.64 3.61 8.50
N PRO A 84 -6.55 4.27 8.94
CA PRO A 84 -6.08 4.19 10.33
C PRO A 84 -7.13 4.71 11.32
N GLU A 85 -7.74 5.86 10.99
CA GLU A 85 -8.75 6.54 11.80
C GLU A 85 -10.14 5.88 11.66
N GLY A 86 -10.39 5.23 10.54
CA GLY A 86 -11.64 4.57 10.21
C GLY A 86 -12.67 5.51 9.61
N ILE A 87 -13.35 5.02 8.58
CA ILE A 87 -14.34 5.77 7.80
C ILE A 87 -15.72 5.64 8.45
N ASP A 88 -16.45 6.75 8.54
CA ASP A 88 -17.89 6.70 8.84
C ASP A 88 -18.66 6.14 7.64
N TYR A 89 -18.79 4.82 7.63
CA TYR A 89 -19.35 4.08 6.50
C TYR A 89 -20.87 3.85 6.64
N GLY A 90 -21.45 4.11 7.82
CA GLY A 90 -22.81 3.71 8.17
C GLY A 90 -22.98 2.19 8.35
N ALA A 91 -21.99 1.53 8.97
CA ALA A 91 -22.03 0.08 9.18
C ALA A 91 -23.20 -0.36 10.10
N PRO A 92 -23.77 -1.55 9.90
CA PRO A 92 -24.91 -2.03 10.70
C PRO A 92 -24.67 -2.12 12.21
N ASP A 93 -23.41 -2.26 12.63
CA ASP A 93 -22.99 -2.33 14.03
C ASP A 93 -22.52 -0.97 14.59
N GLY A 94 -22.62 0.10 13.80
CA GLY A 94 -22.23 1.46 14.17
C GLY A 94 -20.73 1.67 14.33
N LYS A 95 -19.89 0.69 13.94
CA LYS A 95 -18.42 0.83 14.03
C LYS A 95 -17.87 1.46 12.75
N PRO A 96 -16.83 2.31 12.83
CA PRO A 96 -16.18 2.84 11.64
C PRO A 96 -15.41 1.72 10.92
N VAL A 97 -15.37 1.83 9.60
CA VAL A 97 -14.74 0.87 8.70
C VAL A 97 -13.26 1.22 8.57
N VAL A 98 -12.39 0.29 8.95
CA VAL A 98 -10.93 0.44 8.85
C VAL A 98 -10.36 -0.24 7.61
N LEU A 99 -11.11 -1.18 7.02
CA LEU A 99 -10.67 -1.93 5.85
C LEU A 99 -11.77 -1.94 4.78
N VAL A 100 -11.45 -1.47 3.59
CA VAL A 100 -12.34 -1.50 2.42
C VAL A 100 -11.73 -2.43 1.39
N VAL A 101 -12.40 -3.53 1.08
CA VAL A 101 -11.95 -4.49 0.06
C VAL A 101 -12.88 -4.38 -1.14
N MET A 102 -12.42 -3.71 -2.19
CA MET A 102 -13.23 -3.41 -3.37
C MET A 102 -12.97 -4.39 -4.50
N TYR A 103 -14.05 -4.86 -5.14
CA TYR A 103 -13.96 -5.76 -6.29
C TYR A 103 -14.56 -5.18 -7.58
N LEU A 104 -13.89 -5.44 -8.69
CA LEU A 104 -14.53 -5.43 -10.01
C LEU A 104 -14.86 -6.86 -10.38
N VAL A 105 -16.14 -7.12 -10.64
CA VAL A 105 -16.70 -8.47 -10.83
C VAL A 105 -17.20 -8.63 -12.27
N PRO A 106 -16.38 -9.18 -13.17
CA PRO A 106 -16.82 -9.72 -14.46
C PRO A 106 -18.02 -10.67 -14.32
N GLU A 107 -18.90 -10.72 -15.31
CA GLU A 107 -20.13 -11.54 -15.27
C GLU A 107 -19.85 -13.03 -15.01
N ASN A 108 -18.77 -13.55 -15.60
CA ASN A 108 -18.31 -14.92 -15.45
C ASN A 108 -17.64 -15.22 -14.09
N GLN A 109 -17.29 -14.20 -13.29
CA GLN A 109 -16.56 -14.34 -12.03
C GLN A 109 -17.43 -14.28 -10.76
N ARG A 110 -18.76 -14.23 -10.88
CA ARG A 110 -19.68 -14.14 -9.72
C ARG A 110 -19.42 -15.18 -8.63
N ASN A 111 -19.24 -16.45 -9.00
CA ASN A 111 -19.00 -17.52 -8.04
C ASN A 111 -17.62 -17.45 -7.40
N HIS A 112 -16.64 -16.88 -8.11
CA HIS A 112 -15.31 -16.63 -7.57
C HIS A 112 -15.37 -15.53 -6.50
N TYR A 113 -15.99 -14.40 -6.83
CA TYR A 113 -16.24 -13.30 -5.90
C TYR A 113 -16.94 -13.74 -4.60
N LEU A 114 -17.98 -14.57 -4.68
CA LEU A 114 -18.68 -15.05 -3.47
C LEU A 114 -17.80 -15.94 -2.59
N ARG A 115 -16.86 -16.69 -3.18
CA ARG A 115 -15.88 -17.49 -2.43
C ARG A 115 -14.87 -16.59 -1.72
N GLU A 116 -14.35 -15.57 -2.39
CA GLU A 116 -13.43 -14.59 -1.80
C GLU A 116 -14.03 -13.89 -0.58
N ILE A 117 -15.27 -13.39 -0.69
CA ILE A 117 -15.95 -12.75 0.46
C ILE A 117 -16.18 -13.73 1.60
N SER A 118 -16.65 -14.94 1.30
CA SER A 118 -16.91 -15.94 2.33
C SER A 118 -15.63 -16.32 3.08
N PHE A 119 -14.52 -16.40 2.34
CA PHE A 119 -13.20 -16.63 2.91
C PHE A 119 -12.76 -15.47 3.79
N LEU A 120 -12.76 -14.24 3.26
CA LEU A 120 -12.33 -13.05 3.98
C LEU A 120 -13.18 -12.79 5.23
N ALA A 121 -14.50 -12.95 5.15
CA ALA A 121 -15.39 -12.82 6.30
C ALA A 121 -15.01 -13.79 7.43
N ARG A 122 -14.73 -15.06 7.10
CA ARG A 122 -14.29 -16.06 8.08
C ARG A 122 -12.90 -15.74 8.63
N ALA A 123 -12.00 -15.25 7.79
CA ALA A 123 -10.65 -14.92 8.18
C ALA A 123 -10.63 -13.75 9.18
N LEU A 124 -11.41 -12.69 8.89
CA LEU A 124 -11.61 -11.54 9.76
C LEU A 124 -12.35 -11.87 11.07
N GLU A 125 -13.10 -12.98 11.12
CA GLU A 125 -13.74 -13.46 12.33
C GLU A 125 -12.80 -14.25 13.26
N ASN A 126 -11.81 -14.96 12.71
CA ASN A 126 -10.98 -15.91 13.46
C ASN A 126 -9.59 -15.38 13.82
N TYR A 127 -9.08 -14.36 13.11
CA TYR A 127 -7.75 -13.78 13.30
C TYR A 127 -7.83 -12.50 14.17
N PRO A 128 -6.86 -12.19 15.06
CA PRO A 128 -7.01 -11.18 16.11
C PRO A 128 -7.57 -9.86 15.60
N GLY A 129 -8.77 -9.48 16.06
CA GLY A 129 -9.64 -8.50 15.41
C GLY A 129 -9.00 -7.22 14.84
N LEU A 130 -9.70 -6.64 13.86
CA LEU A 130 -9.35 -5.42 13.12
C LEU A 130 -8.99 -4.21 14.01
N ASP A 131 -9.30 -4.24 15.30
CA ASP A 131 -8.82 -3.26 16.29
C ASP A 131 -7.29 -3.13 16.33
N LYS A 132 -6.55 -4.19 15.98
CA LYS A 132 -5.09 -4.11 15.83
C LYS A 132 -4.66 -3.23 14.66
N LEU A 133 -5.41 -3.23 13.55
CA LEU A 133 -5.10 -2.44 12.37
C LEU A 133 -5.22 -0.94 12.60
N ARG A 134 -5.93 -0.49 13.64
CA ARG A 134 -6.02 0.92 14.03
C ARG A 134 -4.76 1.47 14.71
N LYS A 135 -3.86 0.59 15.17
CA LYS A 135 -2.66 0.96 15.91
C LYS A 135 -1.39 0.82 15.10
N VAL A 136 -1.53 0.40 13.84
CA VAL A 136 -0.44 0.23 12.91
C VAL A 136 -0.22 1.58 12.22
N GLU A 137 1.04 1.96 12.05
CA GLU A 137 1.42 3.24 11.43
C GLU A 137 1.97 3.06 10.00
N ASP A 138 2.16 1.81 9.55
CA ASP A 138 2.81 1.46 8.29
C ASP A 138 1.94 0.52 7.42
N LEU A 139 1.81 0.85 6.14
CA LEU A 139 1.14 0.01 5.14
C LEU A 139 1.77 -1.38 4.99
N ASP A 140 3.08 -1.52 5.18
CA ASP A 140 3.76 -2.82 5.11
C ASP A 140 3.36 -3.74 6.28
N ASP A 141 3.15 -3.17 7.47
CA ASP A 141 2.65 -3.92 8.62
C ASP A 141 1.19 -4.36 8.41
N ILE A 142 0.37 -3.52 7.78
CA ILE A 142 -0.99 -3.89 7.36
C ILE A 142 -0.93 -5.03 6.33
N ARG A 143 -0.05 -4.92 5.33
CA ARG A 143 0.11 -5.96 4.31
C ARG A 143 0.49 -7.29 4.95
N ASN A 144 1.49 -7.29 5.83
CA ASN A 144 1.96 -8.50 6.53
C ASN A 144 0.84 -9.10 7.38
N TYR A 145 0.11 -8.27 8.12
CA TYR A 145 -1.04 -8.74 8.90
C TYR A 145 -2.12 -9.40 8.02
N LEU A 146 -2.44 -8.82 6.87
CA LEU A 146 -3.44 -9.37 5.95
C LEU A 146 -2.95 -10.66 5.29
N LEU A 147 -1.66 -10.75 4.95
CA LEU A 147 -1.05 -11.98 4.44
C LEU A 147 -1.10 -13.12 5.49
N ASP A 148 -0.73 -12.83 6.73
CA ASP A 148 -0.82 -13.80 7.83
C ASP A 148 -2.26 -14.29 8.06
N LEU A 149 -3.22 -13.36 7.99
CA LEU A 149 -4.65 -13.65 8.13
C LEU A 149 -5.15 -14.60 7.04
N ILE A 150 -4.69 -14.41 5.81
CA ILE A 150 -5.02 -15.28 4.66
C ILE A 150 -4.40 -16.67 4.85
N ASP A 151 -3.14 -16.75 5.27
CA ASP A 151 -2.44 -18.02 5.47
C ASP A 151 -3.07 -18.86 6.58
N VAL A 152 -3.38 -18.25 7.72
CA VAL A 152 -4.03 -18.96 8.85
C VAL A 152 -5.42 -19.48 8.49
N SER A 153 -6.12 -18.80 7.58
CA SER A 153 -7.48 -19.15 7.18
C SER A 153 -7.55 -20.22 6.09
N LYS A 154 -6.43 -20.51 5.42
CA LYS A 154 -6.31 -21.55 4.38
C LYS A 154 -6.03 -22.95 4.95
N GLU A 155 -5.54 -23.08 6.18
CA GLU A 155 -5.31 -24.40 6.81
C GLU A 155 -6.58 -24.95 7.51
N PRO A 156 -6.89 -26.25 7.39
CA PRO A 156 -8.05 -26.84 8.04
C PRO A 156 -7.86 -26.86 9.56
N SER A 157 -8.89 -26.37 10.27
CA SER A 157 -8.99 -26.33 11.73
C SER A 157 -8.70 -27.69 12.37
N GLY A 158 -7.52 -27.83 12.97
CA GLY A 158 -7.08 -29.01 13.70
C GLY A 158 -6.39 -28.64 15.02
N PRO A 159 -6.12 -29.63 15.91
CA PRO A 159 -5.50 -29.41 17.22
C PRO A 159 -4.12 -28.70 17.17
N ASP A 160 -3.49 -28.66 16.00
CA ASP A 160 -2.23 -27.97 15.74
C ASP A 160 -2.34 -26.43 15.85
N THR A 161 -3.52 -25.86 15.60
CA THR A 161 -3.75 -24.40 15.71
C THR A 161 -3.60 -23.91 17.15
N ARG A 162 -4.03 -24.70 18.15
CA ARG A 162 -3.82 -24.36 19.57
C ARG A 162 -2.35 -24.49 19.98
N ALA A 163 -1.66 -25.51 19.49
CA ALA A 163 -0.23 -25.69 19.75
C ALA A 163 0.60 -24.55 19.14
N ARG A 164 0.22 -24.04 17.96
CA ARG A 164 0.86 -22.88 17.32
C ARG A 164 0.43 -21.53 17.92
N MET A 165 -0.81 -21.36 18.39
CA MET A 165 -1.19 -20.16 19.16
C MET A 165 -0.33 -19.99 20.42
N ILE A 166 -0.03 -21.09 21.11
CA ILE A 166 0.89 -21.12 22.25
C ILE A 166 2.32 -20.82 21.79
N ARG A 167 2.75 -21.35 20.63
CA ARG A 167 4.06 -21.09 20.03
C ARG A 167 4.22 -19.65 19.50
N LEU A 168 3.14 -18.98 19.12
CA LEU A 168 3.10 -17.58 18.68
C LEU A 168 3.17 -16.61 19.86
N GLN A 169 2.44 -16.90 20.95
CA GLN A 169 2.59 -16.16 22.21
C GLN A 169 3.98 -16.37 22.83
N ALA A 170 4.63 -17.49 22.53
CA ALA A 170 5.99 -17.82 22.95
C ALA A 170 7.07 -17.52 21.88
N ARG A 171 6.72 -16.98 20.70
CA ARG A 171 7.70 -16.61 19.68
C ARG A 171 8.31 -15.26 20.05
N THR A 172 9.36 -15.38 20.85
CA THR A 172 10.51 -14.48 20.82
C THR A 172 11.04 -14.39 19.39
N ALA A 173 11.16 -13.15 18.92
CA ALA A 173 11.74 -12.70 17.66
C ALA A 173 11.10 -13.24 16.35
N PRO A 174 10.84 -12.35 15.37
CA PRO A 174 10.33 -12.76 14.07
C PRO A 174 11.27 -13.78 13.42
N GLU A 175 10.71 -14.84 12.82
CA GLU A 175 11.43 -15.62 11.82
C GLU A 175 11.79 -14.67 10.69
N THR A 176 13.08 -14.52 10.45
CA THR A 176 13.64 -13.69 9.41
C THR A 176 13.03 -14.13 8.08
N LEU A 177 12.09 -13.34 7.56
CA LEU A 177 11.90 -13.23 6.12
C LEU A 177 13.31 -13.19 5.52
N VAL A 178 13.59 -14.03 4.52
CA VAL A 178 14.79 -13.85 3.71
C VAL A 178 14.55 -12.58 2.90
N PHE A 179 14.68 -11.44 3.56
CA PHE A 179 14.92 -10.17 2.91
C PHE A 179 16.10 -10.42 1.97
N GLN A 180 16.03 -9.93 0.74
CA GLN A 180 17.28 -9.64 0.03
C GLN A 180 18.14 -8.87 1.04
N ASP A 181 19.36 -9.32 1.27
CA ASP A 181 20.22 -8.73 2.28
C ASP A 181 20.43 -7.24 1.97
N LEU A 182 19.56 -6.40 2.55
CA LEU A 182 19.56 -4.94 2.43
C LEU A 182 20.55 -4.33 3.43
N SER A 183 21.35 -5.12 4.14
CA SER A 183 22.43 -4.59 4.99
C SER A 183 23.40 -3.71 4.18
N ASN A 184 23.45 -3.94 2.87
CA ASN A 184 24.22 -3.17 1.92
C ASN A 184 23.47 -1.97 1.30
N LEU A 185 22.19 -1.76 1.62
CA LEU A 185 21.40 -0.64 1.10
C LEU A 185 21.44 0.52 2.10
N ILE A 186 22.07 1.61 1.71
CA ILE A 186 21.94 2.89 2.40
C ILE A 186 20.69 3.57 1.87
N VAL A 187 19.82 4.07 2.76
CA VAL A 187 18.67 4.91 2.45
C VAL A 187 18.76 6.19 3.27
N GLU A 188 18.66 7.35 2.63
CA GLU A 188 18.85 8.66 3.25
C GLU A 188 17.73 9.63 2.79
N PRO A 189 17.04 10.30 3.72
CA PRO A 189 16.16 11.39 3.35
C PRO A 189 16.96 12.57 2.81
N VAL A 190 16.44 13.22 1.76
CA VAL A 190 17.04 14.40 1.15
C VAL A 190 15.94 15.44 0.94
N THR A 191 16.17 16.65 1.44
CA THR A 191 15.34 17.80 1.09
C THR A 191 16.13 18.72 0.18
N LEU A 192 15.57 19.03 -0.99
CA LEU A 192 16.15 19.99 -1.92
C LEU A 192 15.31 21.28 -1.87
N VAL A 193 15.96 22.42 -1.72
CA VAL A 193 15.29 23.72 -1.75
C VAL A 193 15.80 24.51 -2.95
N ALA A 194 14.93 24.78 -3.90
CA ALA A 194 15.23 25.60 -5.07
C ALA A 194 14.51 26.95 -4.97
N GLY A 195 15.12 28.00 -5.53
CA GLY A 195 14.53 29.33 -5.63
C GLY A 195 14.90 29.97 -6.97
N GLN A 196 14.14 30.99 -7.37
CA GLN A 196 14.47 31.74 -8.59
C GLN A 196 15.83 32.44 -8.44
N ASN A 197 16.77 32.12 -9.32
CA ASN A 197 18.14 32.68 -9.36
C ASN A 197 19.02 32.41 -8.12
N THR A 198 18.77 31.33 -7.38
CA THR A 198 19.64 30.88 -6.29
C THR A 198 20.12 29.45 -6.53
N GLU A 199 21.34 29.14 -6.13
CA GLU A 199 21.80 27.76 -6.09
C GLU A 199 20.89 26.92 -5.17
N PRO A 200 20.62 25.66 -5.54
CA PRO A 200 19.80 24.79 -4.73
C PRO A 200 20.50 24.44 -3.42
N VAL A 201 19.73 24.42 -2.33
CA VAL A 201 20.23 23.97 -1.03
C VAL A 201 19.89 22.50 -0.86
N VAL A 202 20.91 21.68 -0.61
CA VAL A 202 20.78 20.25 -0.32
C VAL A 202 20.81 20.05 1.19
N LEU A 203 19.77 19.44 1.75
CA LEU A 203 19.69 19.09 3.17
C LEU A 203 19.68 17.57 3.31
N THR A 204 20.74 17.02 3.88
CA THR A 204 20.88 15.61 4.23
C THR A 204 21.85 15.46 5.40
N GLN A 205 21.74 14.37 6.16
CA GLN A 205 22.66 14.07 7.26
C GLN A 205 23.94 13.37 6.75
N ASN A 206 23.92 12.84 5.52
CA ASN A 206 25.03 12.08 4.97
C ASN A 206 25.97 12.97 4.17
N HIS A 207 27.17 13.19 4.69
CA HIS A 207 28.15 14.11 4.08
C HIS A 207 28.58 13.67 2.66
N ALA A 208 28.78 12.38 2.42
CA ALA A 208 29.18 11.89 1.10
C ALA A 208 28.05 12.02 0.06
N LEU A 209 26.80 11.92 0.50
CA LEU A 209 25.63 12.17 -0.34
C LEU A 209 25.49 13.68 -0.64
N PHE A 210 25.72 14.53 0.36
CA PHE A 210 25.74 15.99 0.19
C PHE A 210 26.77 16.39 -0.88
N GLU A 211 28.04 15.99 -0.72
CA GLU A 211 29.11 16.32 -1.68
C GLU A 211 28.77 15.83 -3.09
N TRP A 212 28.18 14.64 -3.20
CA TRP A 212 27.78 14.10 -4.49
C TRP A 212 26.64 14.91 -5.12
N LEU A 213 25.58 15.23 -4.37
CA LEU A 213 24.45 16.03 -4.88
C LEU A 213 24.85 17.45 -5.25
N ASP A 214 25.71 18.08 -4.44
CA ASP A 214 26.24 19.43 -4.68
C ASP A 214 27.10 19.50 -5.95
N SER A 215 27.74 18.39 -6.33
CA SER A 215 28.51 18.29 -7.58
C SER A 215 27.65 18.18 -8.85
N VAL A 216 26.34 17.93 -8.72
CA VAL A 216 25.45 17.68 -9.86
C VAL A 216 25.01 18.99 -10.50
N LYS A 217 25.46 19.22 -11.74
CA LYS A 217 24.96 20.33 -12.55
C LYS A 217 23.49 20.14 -12.89
N ASP A 218 22.72 21.20 -12.61
CA ASP A 218 21.28 21.26 -12.86
C ASP A 218 20.50 20.11 -12.18
N LEU A 219 20.83 19.85 -10.91
CA LEU A 219 20.15 18.83 -10.10
C LEU A 219 18.63 19.05 -10.07
N ILE A 220 18.19 20.29 -9.87
CA ILE A 220 16.77 20.62 -9.75
C ILE A 220 16.04 20.38 -11.07
N GLY A 221 16.56 20.85 -12.20
CA GLY A 221 15.92 20.63 -13.50
C GLY A 221 15.75 19.14 -13.83
N ARG A 222 16.75 18.32 -13.49
CA ARG A 222 16.68 16.85 -13.63
C ARG A 222 15.63 16.23 -12.71
N ILE A 223 15.63 16.61 -11.43
CA ILE A 223 14.66 16.09 -10.45
C ILE A 223 13.22 16.52 -10.78
N GLU A 224 13.02 17.72 -11.33
CA GLU A 224 11.72 18.20 -11.79
C GLU A 224 11.22 17.45 -13.02
N THR A 225 12.10 17.20 -13.98
CA THR A 225 11.72 16.62 -15.29
C THR A 225 11.60 15.10 -15.22
N GLU A 226 12.59 14.42 -14.62
CA GLU A 226 12.69 12.96 -14.64
C GLU A 226 12.17 12.33 -13.34
N GLY A 227 12.00 13.11 -12.26
CA GLY A 227 11.61 12.60 -10.94
C GLY A 227 12.68 11.75 -10.24
N VAL A 228 13.80 11.48 -10.92
CA VAL A 228 14.90 10.65 -10.44
C VAL A 228 16.23 11.17 -10.99
N TYR A 229 17.29 11.05 -10.19
CA TYR A 229 18.66 11.22 -10.67
C TYR A 229 19.52 10.06 -10.15
N GLN A 230 20.31 9.44 -11.04
CA GLN A 230 21.19 8.34 -10.68
C GLN A 230 22.56 8.49 -11.33
N ASN A 231 23.61 8.47 -10.51
CA ASN A 231 24.99 8.49 -10.96
C ASN A 231 25.93 8.04 -9.81
N GLY A 232 27.06 7.40 -10.12
CA GLY A 232 28.09 7.12 -9.09
C GLY A 232 27.63 6.27 -7.90
N GLY A 233 26.65 5.38 -8.10
CA GLY A 233 26.12 4.46 -7.09
C GLY A 233 25.01 5.03 -6.21
N TRP A 234 24.76 6.33 -6.24
CA TRP A 234 23.59 6.94 -5.61
C TRP A 234 22.45 7.07 -6.63
N ARG A 235 21.23 6.81 -6.15
CA ARG A 235 19.98 7.10 -6.84
C ARG A 235 19.10 7.93 -5.93
N VAL A 236 18.56 9.04 -6.42
CA VAL A 236 17.71 9.96 -5.67
C VAL A 236 16.39 10.09 -6.39
N VAL A 237 15.30 9.89 -5.67
CA VAL A 237 13.93 9.88 -6.20
C VAL A 237 13.12 10.95 -5.49
N ARG A 238 12.38 11.75 -6.25
CA ARG A 238 11.42 12.72 -5.72
C ARG A 238 10.13 12.00 -5.31
N ARG A 239 9.68 12.26 -4.07
CA ARG A 239 8.38 11.80 -3.54
C ARG A 239 7.32 12.90 -3.61
N GLY A 240 7.72 14.16 -3.49
CA GLY A 240 6.80 15.29 -3.54
C GLY A 240 7.51 16.61 -3.80
N ALA A 241 6.73 17.67 -4.04
CA ALA A 241 7.23 19.04 -3.94
C ALA A 241 6.16 19.98 -3.42
N VAL A 242 6.59 21.00 -2.70
CA VAL A 242 5.71 22.01 -2.10
C VAL A 242 6.24 23.40 -2.43
N ASN A 243 5.36 24.29 -2.88
CA ASN A 243 5.67 25.69 -3.11
C ASN A 243 5.63 26.47 -1.79
N TYR A 244 6.67 27.27 -1.54
CA TYR A 244 6.84 28.11 -0.37
C TYR A 244 6.96 29.60 -0.74
N GLN A 245 6.83 30.47 0.26
CA GLN A 245 6.94 31.93 0.10
C GLN A 245 8.27 32.33 -0.56
N GLY A 246 8.22 33.33 -1.44
CA GLY A 246 9.38 33.84 -2.16
C GLY A 246 9.79 32.99 -3.36
N SER A 247 8.83 32.36 -4.05
CA SER A 247 9.05 31.54 -5.25
C SER A 247 10.07 30.41 -5.03
N ARG A 248 10.04 29.82 -3.84
CA ARG A 248 10.87 28.67 -3.47
C ARG A 248 10.06 27.39 -3.59
N ILE A 249 10.71 26.33 -4.06
CA ILE A 249 10.12 25.00 -4.14
C ILE A 249 10.97 24.08 -3.27
N VAL A 250 10.31 23.34 -2.39
CA VAL A 250 10.94 22.33 -1.55
C VAL A 250 10.56 20.97 -2.11
N TYR A 251 11.55 20.19 -2.54
CA TYR A 251 11.38 18.81 -2.99
C TYR A 251 11.70 17.87 -1.85
N ASP A 252 10.77 16.95 -1.60
CA ASP A 252 10.98 15.82 -0.70
C ASP A 252 11.50 14.65 -1.53
N CYS A 253 12.70 14.18 -1.20
CA CYS A 253 13.43 13.15 -1.93
C CYS A 253 13.92 12.06 -0.99
N VAL A 254 14.10 10.86 -1.53
CA VAL A 254 14.79 9.75 -0.88
C VAL A 254 15.96 9.33 -1.76
N ALA A 255 17.15 9.28 -1.16
CA ALA A 255 18.35 8.77 -1.79
C ALA A 255 18.64 7.35 -1.32
N PHE A 256 19.13 6.50 -2.22
CA PHE A 256 19.59 5.17 -1.87
C PHE A 256 20.82 4.74 -2.66
N LYS A 257 21.66 3.91 -2.04
CA LYS A 257 22.92 3.40 -2.60
C LYS A 257 23.19 1.99 -2.11
N LEU A 258 23.56 1.11 -3.05
CA LEU A 258 24.05 -0.23 -2.74
C LEU A 258 25.56 -0.20 -2.50
N ILE A 259 26.00 -0.65 -1.33
CA ILE A 259 27.40 -0.90 -0.98
C ILE A 259 27.76 -2.28 -1.54
N GLN A 260 28.74 -2.36 -2.44
CA GLN A 260 29.26 -3.67 -2.84
C GLN A 260 30.16 -4.21 -1.71
N ASN A 261 29.79 -5.35 -1.12
CA ASN A 261 30.67 -6.09 -0.23
C ASN A 261 31.96 -6.45 -0.99
N ARG A 262 33.11 -5.91 -0.53
CA ARG A 262 34.41 -6.43 -0.97
C ARG A 262 34.51 -7.88 -0.49
N PRO A 263 34.92 -8.84 -1.32
CA PRO A 263 35.23 -10.17 -0.82
C PRO A 263 36.34 -10.04 0.22
N GLU A 264 36.10 -10.56 1.42
CA GLU A 264 37.08 -10.67 2.48
C GLU A 264 38.27 -11.46 1.94
N LYS A 265 39.36 -10.74 1.61
CA LYS A 265 40.68 -11.36 1.48
C LYS A 265 41.12 -11.72 2.89
N TYR A 266 40.79 -12.92 3.36
CA TYR A 266 41.46 -13.50 4.52
C TYR A 266 42.93 -13.73 4.18
N LYS A 267 43.78 -13.01 4.92
CA LYS A 267 45.14 -13.41 5.29
C LYS A 267 45.06 -14.42 6.43
#